data_AF-A0A223SDK6-F1
#
_entry.id   AF-A0A223SDK6-F1
#
_cell.length_a   1.000
_cell.length_b   1.000
_cell.length_c   1.000
_cell.angle_alpha   90.00
_cell.angle_beta   90.00
_cell.angle_gamma   90.00
#
_symmetry.space_group_name_H-M   'P 1'
#
loop_
_entity.id
_entity.type
_entity.pdbx_description
1 polymer ?
#
loop_
_entity_poly.entity_id
_entity_poly.type
_entity_poly.pdbx_seq_one_letter_code
_entity_poly.pdbx_strand_id
1 'polypeptide(L)'
;MDRVRYRAYQDGPDPLAPPLDIRGALDEVGRGVMAGARPGDALREVLRTGPHDSGGQGSPAGLEELRRRVRERIERLLDIVLREVLDEPPPGMRQAAGGNDTHPTRADGDLPPPLNPHRLRAMLTALNDMLAAEERGEHSPAAFDRFMAQFADFFPERPPDLDHLIDTLARRAATAQRALDSLTPEQRAELTSLADHVIGSAGLGTGLNLLAGHLRTRRNPDLARSGATSMDGIEVLGRGEAASAWEELVDLTELDTALGQDYPGAALEDIDDDAVRRALGQSAVDSVARLRAIERGLREEGYLRGTRNRPQLTPKALRRLGETALRDILTADRPGDRRVGGHSAWNGHSAAPVGWSGEPTGTSCPTEPGDERAIDVVRTLGNAIARGRSTPDGGIRPRMEDIEVTETEHRTAAAVCLLVDLSYSMVRRGLWTSTKQTAMALHTLVTTRFPQDAVRIIGFNDHAREIPASDLAELTPDRVQGTNLQHALALAGRHLDRHPDFTPIVLIVTDGEPTAHLAGDGSPAFQWPPSAQTTAATLAEVDRMTRRDARLRIVLLADDPRLRTFADDVARRNGGDVVQPDSTMLGAQVVHDFLARRRGIRRGQ
;
A
#
# COMPACT_ATOMS: atom_id res chain seq x y z
N MET A 1 -22.04 -32.29 34.28
CA MET A 1 -20.88 -32.66 33.42
C MET A 1 -21.41 -32.75 32.00
N ASP A 2 -21.32 -31.65 31.25
CA ASP A 2 -21.75 -31.65 29.85
C ASP A 2 -20.88 -32.61 29.04
N ARG A 3 -21.53 -33.59 28.40
CA ARG A 3 -20.88 -34.57 27.53
C ARG A 3 -20.42 -33.85 26.27
N VAL A 4 -19.16 -33.45 26.23
CA VAL A 4 -18.48 -33.02 25.00
C VAL A 4 -18.53 -34.17 24.01
N ARG A 5 -19.23 -33.99 22.89
CA ARG A 5 -19.29 -34.96 21.79
C ARG A 5 -18.30 -34.53 20.71
N TYR A 6 -17.30 -35.37 20.45
CA TYR A 6 -16.41 -35.20 19.32
C TYR A 6 -17.12 -35.67 18.03
N ARG A 7 -16.99 -34.90 16.95
CA ARG A 7 -17.42 -35.25 15.59
C ARG A 7 -16.20 -35.23 14.67
N ALA A 8 -16.24 -36.01 13.59
CA ALA A 8 -15.25 -35.90 12.53
C ALA A 8 -15.29 -34.49 11.94
N TYR A 9 -14.11 -33.93 11.66
CA TYR A 9 -13.99 -32.61 11.05
C TYR A 9 -14.60 -32.65 9.65
N GLN A 10 -15.63 -31.86 9.40
CA GLN A 10 -16.31 -31.73 8.12
C GLN A 10 -16.26 -30.26 7.73
N ASP A 11 -15.38 -29.94 6.79
CA ASP A 11 -15.17 -28.65 6.12
C ASP A 11 -14.95 -27.40 7.00
N GLY A 12 -13.93 -26.62 6.65
CA GLY A 12 -13.52 -25.38 7.32
C GLY A 12 -12.00 -25.18 7.30
N PRO A 13 -11.47 -24.08 7.88
CA PRO A 13 -10.02 -23.86 7.99
C PRO A 13 -9.33 -24.91 8.86
N ASP A 14 -8.24 -25.49 8.35
CA ASP A 14 -7.48 -26.58 9.01
C ASP A 14 -7.39 -26.39 10.54
N PRO A 15 -7.98 -27.29 11.35
CA PRO A 15 -8.02 -27.18 12.80
C PRO A 15 -6.63 -27.37 13.45
N LEU A 16 -5.65 -27.84 12.69
CA LEU A 16 -4.24 -27.96 13.08
C LEU A 16 -3.40 -26.77 12.60
N ALA A 17 -4.00 -25.82 11.87
CA ALA A 17 -3.28 -24.64 11.43
C ALA A 17 -2.81 -23.83 12.66
N PRO A 18 -1.56 -23.34 12.65
CA PRO A 18 -1.03 -22.53 13.74
C PRO A 18 -1.84 -21.23 13.88
N PRO A 19 -1.96 -20.69 15.10
CA PRO A 19 -2.72 -19.47 15.35
C PRO A 19 -2.18 -18.31 14.50
N LEU A 20 -3.09 -17.48 13.99
CA LEU A 20 -2.75 -16.36 13.12
C LEU A 20 -1.97 -15.31 13.90
N ASP A 21 -0.82 -14.90 13.38
CA ASP A 21 -0.04 -13.81 13.95
C ASP A 21 -0.59 -12.44 13.51
N ILE A 22 -1.73 -12.05 14.08
CA ILE A 22 -2.37 -10.74 13.87
C ILE A 22 -1.39 -9.61 14.23
N ARG A 23 -0.53 -9.87 15.22
CA ARG A 23 0.45 -8.92 15.75
C ARG A 23 1.59 -8.69 14.76
N GLY A 24 2.16 -9.75 14.19
CA GLY A 24 3.16 -9.67 13.12
C GLY A 24 2.60 -9.01 11.87
N ALA A 25 1.36 -9.35 11.48
CA ALA A 25 0.68 -8.69 10.37
C ALA A 25 0.50 -7.17 10.60
N LEU A 26 0.17 -6.75 11.83
CA LEU A 26 0.11 -5.33 12.16
C LEU A 26 1.49 -4.65 12.09
N ASP A 27 2.54 -5.31 12.56
CA ASP A 27 3.90 -4.76 12.52
C ASP A 27 4.37 -4.57 11.05
N GLU A 28 3.91 -5.44 10.14
CA GLU A 28 4.09 -5.30 8.69
C GLU A 28 3.35 -4.12 8.06
N VAL A 29 2.06 -3.99 8.37
CA VAL A 29 1.29 -2.80 7.99
C VAL A 29 1.97 -1.54 8.53
N GLY A 30 2.49 -1.63 9.75
CA GLY A 30 3.31 -0.61 10.38
C GLY A 30 4.51 -0.19 9.55
N ARG A 31 5.32 -1.15 9.07
CA ARG A 31 6.48 -0.86 8.21
C ARG A 31 6.09 -0.10 6.95
N GLY A 32 5.02 -0.50 6.27
CA GLY A 32 4.50 0.22 5.10
C GLY A 32 4.05 1.64 5.43
N VAL A 33 3.32 1.81 6.54
CA VAL A 33 2.87 3.13 7.01
C VAL A 33 4.05 4.05 7.34
N MET A 34 5.07 3.51 8.00
CA MET A 34 6.30 4.24 8.31
C MET A 34 7.07 4.64 7.05
N ALA A 35 7.09 3.78 6.02
CA ALA A 35 7.66 4.07 4.71
C ALA A 35 6.90 5.15 3.91
N GLY A 36 5.75 5.61 4.41
CA GLY A 36 4.97 6.70 3.82
C GLY A 36 3.68 6.25 3.12
N ALA A 37 3.34 4.97 3.13
CA ALA A 37 2.05 4.49 2.65
C ALA A 37 0.92 4.88 3.62
N ARG A 38 -0.30 4.97 3.10
CA ARG A 38 -1.49 5.06 3.97
C ARG A 38 -1.77 3.70 4.60
N PRO A 39 -2.43 3.64 5.77
CA PRO A 39 -2.74 2.37 6.42
C PRO A 39 -3.46 1.35 5.53
N GLY A 40 -4.40 1.81 4.68
CA GLY A 40 -5.10 0.94 3.74
C GLY A 40 -4.22 0.39 2.63
N ASP A 41 -3.32 1.20 2.09
CA ASP A 41 -2.40 0.77 1.04
C ASP A 41 -1.36 -0.20 1.60
N ALA A 42 -0.86 0.06 2.82
CA ALA A 42 0.04 -0.85 3.54
C ALA A 42 -0.63 -2.19 3.86
N LEU A 43 -1.91 -2.18 4.28
CA LEU A 43 -2.67 -3.41 4.49
C LEU A 43 -2.88 -4.18 3.19
N ARG A 44 -3.25 -3.49 2.10
CA ARG A 44 -3.42 -4.13 0.78
C ARG A 44 -2.11 -4.75 0.32
N GLU A 45 -0.98 -4.07 0.51
CA GLU A 45 0.34 -4.60 0.18
C GLU A 45 0.67 -5.87 0.95
N VAL A 46 0.44 -5.90 2.27
CA VAL A 46 0.64 -7.11 3.10
C VAL A 46 -0.24 -8.27 2.65
N LEU A 47 -1.49 -8.00 2.26
CA LEU A 47 -2.40 -9.04 1.73
C LEU A 47 -1.96 -9.50 0.33
N ARG A 48 -1.42 -8.59 -0.48
CA ARG A 48 -0.91 -8.86 -1.83
C ARG A 48 0.33 -9.75 -1.81
N THR A 49 1.32 -9.41 -0.98
CA THR A 49 2.56 -10.19 -0.84
C THR A 49 2.38 -11.43 0.03
N GLY A 50 1.39 -11.39 0.92
CA GLY A 50 1.24 -12.36 2.01
C GLY A 50 2.07 -11.91 3.22
N PRO A 51 1.52 -12.03 4.45
CA PRO A 51 2.23 -11.61 5.65
C PRO A 51 3.44 -12.51 5.90
N HIS A 52 4.61 -11.93 6.17
CA HIS A 52 5.80 -12.72 6.46
C HIS A 52 5.73 -13.28 7.87
N ASP A 53 5.87 -14.59 7.96
CA ASP A 53 5.88 -15.29 9.22
C ASP A 53 7.28 -15.20 9.86
N SER A 54 7.37 -14.46 10.95
CA SER A 54 8.61 -14.36 11.75
C SER A 54 8.84 -15.61 12.62
N GLY A 55 7.85 -16.52 12.71
CA GLY A 55 7.83 -17.69 13.59
C GLY A 55 8.02 -19.05 12.91
N GLY A 56 8.29 -19.10 11.59
CA GLY A 56 8.68 -20.32 10.87
C GLY A 56 7.55 -21.36 10.65
N GLN A 57 6.29 -20.94 10.71
CA GLN A 57 5.08 -21.76 10.66
C GLN A 57 4.16 -21.34 9.48
N GLY A 58 4.73 -21.34 8.26
CA GLY A 58 3.99 -21.27 7.00
C GLY A 58 3.13 -20.01 6.81
N SER A 59 3.71 -18.97 6.21
CA SER A 59 2.94 -17.83 5.68
C SER A 59 1.88 -18.29 4.68
N PRO A 60 0.63 -17.79 4.75
CA PRO A 60 -0.30 -18.00 3.65
C PRO A 60 0.27 -17.40 2.36
N ALA A 61 0.00 -18.03 1.22
CA ALA A 61 0.36 -17.44 -0.06
C ALA A 61 -0.36 -16.10 -0.22
N GLY A 62 0.40 -15.05 -0.57
CA GLY A 62 -0.17 -13.75 -0.92
C GLY A 62 -1.04 -13.83 -2.17
N LEU A 63 -1.92 -12.84 -2.35
CA LEU A 63 -2.75 -12.75 -3.55
C LEU A 63 -1.91 -12.72 -4.84
N GLU A 64 -0.73 -12.11 -4.83
CA GLU A 64 0.18 -12.07 -5.97
C GLU A 64 0.67 -13.47 -6.37
N GLU A 65 1.03 -14.30 -5.39
CA GLU A 65 1.45 -15.68 -5.63
C GLU A 65 0.31 -16.54 -6.16
N LEU A 66 -0.90 -16.38 -5.62
CA LEU A 66 -2.10 -17.06 -6.13
C LEU A 66 -2.39 -16.62 -7.58
N ARG A 67 -2.32 -15.32 -7.84
CA ARG A 67 -2.52 -14.73 -9.17
C ARG A 67 -1.48 -15.24 -10.18
N ARG A 68 -0.21 -15.34 -9.78
CA ARG A 68 0.86 -15.95 -10.60
C ARG A 68 0.50 -17.38 -11.01
N ARG A 69 0.02 -18.21 -10.07
CA ARG A 69 -0.39 -19.59 -10.36
C ARG A 69 -1.58 -19.67 -11.31
N VAL A 70 -2.55 -18.75 -11.18
CA VAL A 70 -3.69 -18.64 -12.10
C VAL A 70 -3.20 -18.32 -13.51
N ARG A 71 -2.32 -17.32 -13.67
CA ARG A 71 -1.75 -16.95 -14.98
C ARG A 71 -0.99 -18.10 -15.63
N GLU A 72 -0.18 -18.84 -14.87
CA GLU A 72 0.50 -20.04 -15.37
C GLU A 72 -0.49 -21.12 -15.84
N ARG A 73 -1.67 -21.22 -15.22
CA ARG A 73 -2.72 -22.14 -15.68
C ARG A 73 -3.38 -21.63 -16.97
N ILE A 74 -3.68 -20.33 -17.05
CA ILE A 74 -4.20 -19.69 -18.27
C ILE A 74 -3.25 -19.93 -19.45
N GLU A 75 -1.96 -19.65 -19.29
CA GLU A 75 -0.95 -19.84 -20.33
C GLU A 75 -0.90 -21.29 -20.82
N ARG A 76 -0.97 -22.27 -19.92
CA ARG A 76 -1.01 -23.70 -20.28
C ARG A 76 -2.26 -24.08 -21.06
N LEU A 77 -3.42 -23.57 -20.68
CA LEU A 77 -4.67 -23.86 -21.39
C LEU A 77 -4.70 -23.20 -22.76
N LEU A 78 -4.20 -21.97 -22.87
CA LEU A 78 -4.06 -21.28 -24.16
C LEU A 78 -3.16 -22.07 -25.13
N ASP A 79 -2.06 -22.66 -24.66
CA ASP A 79 -1.19 -23.50 -25.49
C ASP A 79 -1.89 -24.79 -25.96
N ILE A 80 -2.71 -25.42 -25.11
CA ILE A 80 -3.53 -26.60 -25.49
C ILE A 80 -4.55 -26.22 -26.56
N VAL A 81 -5.33 -25.16 -26.32
CA VAL A 81 -6.36 -24.68 -27.23
C VAL A 81 -5.75 -24.25 -28.57
N LEU A 82 -4.61 -23.54 -28.54
CA LEU A 82 -3.94 -23.09 -29.75
C LEU A 82 -3.43 -24.28 -30.58
N ARG A 83 -2.88 -25.32 -29.96
CA ARG A 83 -2.44 -26.53 -30.68
C ARG A 83 -3.61 -27.28 -31.29
N GLU A 84 -4.70 -27.46 -30.54
CA GLU A 84 -5.88 -28.18 -31.02
C GLU A 84 -6.57 -27.46 -32.19
N VAL A 85 -6.64 -26.12 -32.15
CA VAL A 85 -7.16 -25.30 -33.24
C VAL A 85 -6.23 -25.29 -34.46
N LEU A 86 -4.91 -25.38 -34.27
CA LEU A 86 -3.93 -25.39 -35.37
C LEU A 86 -3.75 -26.76 -36.02
N ASP A 87 -4.05 -27.87 -35.31
CA ASP A 87 -3.85 -29.24 -35.78
C ASP A 87 -5.07 -29.88 -36.49
N GLU A 88 -6.23 -29.21 -36.57
CA GLU A 88 -7.37 -29.66 -37.39
C GLU A 88 -7.33 -29.05 -38.81
N PRO A 89 -6.93 -29.82 -39.86
CA PRO A 89 -7.25 -29.42 -41.23
C PRO A 89 -8.76 -29.58 -41.48
N PRO A 90 -9.38 -28.71 -42.30
CA PRO A 90 -10.83 -28.73 -42.53
C PRO A 90 -11.30 -30.10 -43.06
N PRO A 91 -12.49 -30.57 -42.64
CA PRO A 91 -13.00 -31.88 -43.01
C PRO A 91 -13.24 -31.94 -44.52
N GLY A 92 -12.41 -32.70 -45.23
CA GLY A 92 -12.51 -32.89 -46.68
C GLY A 92 -11.30 -33.55 -47.36
N MET A 93 -10.12 -33.55 -46.72
CA MET A 93 -8.88 -33.96 -47.37
C MET A 93 -8.53 -35.46 -47.34
N ARG A 94 -9.32 -36.33 -46.69
CA ARG A 94 -8.98 -37.77 -46.56
C ARG A 94 -9.55 -38.71 -47.64
N GLN A 95 -10.37 -38.22 -48.57
CA GLN A 95 -11.02 -39.09 -49.58
C GLN A 95 -10.36 -39.10 -50.97
N ALA A 96 -9.27 -38.37 -51.19
CA ALA A 96 -8.61 -38.31 -52.51
C ALA A 96 -7.41 -39.26 -52.68
N ALA A 97 -7.05 -40.07 -51.67
CA ALA A 97 -5.79 -40.83 -51.66
C ALA A 97 -5.98 -42.37 -51.78
N GLY A 98 -6.90 -42.83 -52.63
CA GLY A 98 -7.12 -44.27 -52.87
C GLY A 98 -7.50 -44.57 -54.31
N GLY A 99 -6.50 -44.67 -55.21
CA GLY A 99 -6.73 -45.06 -56.60
C GLY A 99 -5.47 -45.07 -57.48
N ASN A 100 -4.70 -46.16 -57.38
CA ASN A 100 -3.76 -46.77 -58.32
C ASN A 100 -2.84 -45.94 -59.26
N ASP A 101 -1.53 -46.15 -59.03
CA ASP A 101 -0.48 -46.57 -59.98
C ASP A 101 -0.25 -45.78 -61.28
N THR A 102 0.75 -44.89 -61.26
CA THR A 102 2.05 -45.10 -61.94
C THR A 102 3.02 -43.94 -61.66
N HIS A 103 4.23 -44.26 -61.19
CA HIS A 103 5.38 -43.35 -61.18
C HIS A 103 6.02 -43.33 -62.58
N PRO A 104 6.68 -42.25 -63.05
CA PRO A 104 7.78 -41.63 -62.29
C PRO A 104 7.95 -40.10 -62.39
N THR A 105 8.95 -39.64 -61.63
CA THR A 105 9.72 -38.38 -61.68
C THR A 105 9.19 -37.17 -60.90
N ARG A 106 9.96 -36.86 -59.84
CA ARG A 106 9.89 -35.71 -58.95
C ARG A 106 10.22 -34.41 -59.70
N ALA A 107 9.40 -33.39 -59.49
CA ALA A 107 9.81 -31.98 -59.36
C ALA A 107 8.70 -31.22 -58.63
N ASP A 108 9.07 -30.55 -57.55
CA ASP A 108 8.45 -29.37 -56.92
C ASP A 108 6.93 -29.27 -56.68
N GLY A 109 6.56 -29.23 -55.40
CA GLY A 109 5.64 -28.22 -54.86
C GLY A 109 4.14 -28.43 -55.00
N ASP A 110 3.52 -29.21 -54.11
CA ASP A 110 2.10 -29.08 -53.77
C ASP A 110 1.95 -28.47 -52.36
N LEU A 111 2.19 -27.16 -52.28
CA LEU A 111 1.39 -26.30 -51.40
C LEU A 111 0.11 -25.97 -52.20
N PRO A 112 -1.09 -25.89 -51.60
CA PRO A 112 -2.24 -25.30 -52.29
C PRO A 112 -1.83 -23.91 -52.82
N PRO A 113 -2.28 -23.50 -54.02
CA PRO A 113 -1.81 -22.25 -54.60
C PRO A 113 -2.07 -21.11 -53.61
N PRO A 114 -1.10 -20.22 -53.38
CA PRO A 114 -1.30 -19.09 -52.50
C PRO A 114 -2.51 -18.29 -52.98
N LEU A 115 -3.32 -17.81 -52.04
CA LEU A 115 -4.40 -16.84 -52.29
C LEU A 115 -3.84 -15.72 -53.16
N ASN A 116 -4.20 -15.71 -54.44
CA ASN A 116 -3.64 -14.74 -55.37
C ASN A 116 -4.29 -13.37 -55.08
N PRO A 117 -3.56 -12.39 -54.51
CA PRO A 117 -4.15 -11.14 -53.99
C PRO A 117 -4.85 -10.35 -55.10
N HIS A 118 -4.39 -10.49 -56.35
CA HIS A 118 -5.03 -9.89 -57.51
C HIS A 118 -6.41 -10.50 -57.83
N ARG A 119 -6.56 -11.82 -57.67
CA ARG A 119 -7.84 -12.53 -57.89
C ARG A 119 -8.84 -12.20 -56.78
N LEU A 120 -8.38 -12.11 -55.54
CA LEU A 120 -9.19 -11.67 -54.40
C LEU A 120 -9.65 -10.22 -54.57
N ARG A 121 -8.77 -9.32 -55.04
CA ARG A 121 -9.13 -7.94 -55.35
C ARG A 121 -10.19 -7.86 -56.46
N ALA A 122 -10.02 -8.63 -57.54
CA ALA A 122 -10.99 -8.69 -58.63
C ALA A 122 -12.36 -9.20 -58.16
N MET A 123 -12.39 -10.21 -57.29
CA MET A 123 -13.62 -10.70 -56.66
C MET A 123 -14.29 -9.61 -55.81
N LEU A 124 -13.54 -8.92 -54.94
CA LEU A 124 -14.08 -7.86 -54.10
C LEU A 124 -14.63 -6.69 -54.93
N THR A 125 -13.96 -6.32 -56.02
CA THR A 125 -14.46 -5.30 -56.95
C THR A 125 -15.76 -5.75 -57.60
N ALA A 126 -15.79 -6.97 -58.19
CA ALA A 126 -17.00 -7.49 -58.84
C ALA A 126 -18.17 -7.64 -57.87
N LEU A 127 -17.91 -8.04 -56.62
CA LEU A 127 -18.92 -8.15 -55.57
C LEU A 127 -19.47 -6.78 -55.17
N ASN A 128 -18.60 -5.78 -54.96
CA ASN A 128 -19.05 -4.43 -54.62
C ASN A 128 -19.81 -3.78 -55.78
N ASP A 129 -19.39 -3.98 -57.03
CA ASP A 129 -20.09 -3.47 -58.21
C ASP A 129 -21.49 -4.09 -58.33
N MET A 130 -21.61 -5.39 -58.04
CA MET A 130 -22.89 -6.11 -58.01
C MET A 130 -23.80 -5.60 -56.89
N LEU A 131 -23.28 -5.39 -55.68
CA LEU A 131 -24.02 -4.83 -54.55
C LEU A 131 -24.45 -3.37 -54.80
N ALA A 132 -23.62 -2.58 -55.47
CA ALA A 132 -23.95 -1.21 -55.82
C ALA A 132 -25.02 -1.13 -56.94
N ALA A 133 -24.99 -2.05 -57.92
CA ALA A 133 -26.03 -2.15 -58.95
C ALA A 133 -27.39 -2.55 -58.35
N GLU A 134 -27.36 -3.45 -57.38
CA GLU A 134 -28.52 -3.85 -56.60
C GLU A 134 -29.13 -2.66 -55.83
N GLU A 135 -28.32 -1.86 -55.14
CA GLU A 135 -28.79 -0.67 -54.41
C GLU A 135 -29.44 0.39 -55.31
N ARG A 136 -29.09 0.43 -56.60
CA ARG A 136 -29.72 1.30 -57.61
C ARG A 136 -30.99 0.70 -58.22
N GLY A 137 -31.40 -0.50 -57.82
CA GLY A 137 -32.55 -1.21 -58.38
C GLY A 137 -32.28 -1.86 -59.73
N GLU A 138 -31.01 -2.03 -60.12
CA GLU A 138 -30.58 -2.61 -61.40
C GLU A 138 -30.21 -4.11 -61.23
N HIS A 139 -30.96 -4.85 -60.39
CA HIS A 139 -30.73 -6.28 -60.15
C HIS A 139 -30.90 -7.09 -61.44
N SER A 140 -29.90 -7.91 -61.77
CA SER A 140 -30.04 -8.92 -62.80
C SER A 140 -29.56 -10.28 -62.27
N PRO A 141 -30.41 -11.32 -62.28
CA PRO A 141 -29.99 -12.69 -61.99
C PRO A 141 -28.79 -13.13 -62.85
N ALA A 142 -28.70 -12.62 -64.09
CA ALA A 142 -27.57 -12.87 -64.99
C ALA A 142 -26.24 -12.21 -64.55
N ALA A 143 -26.28 -11.20 -63.66
CA ALA A 143 -25.07 -10.63 -63.06
C ALA A 143 -24.52 -11.54 -61.93
N PHE A 144 -25.42 -12.08 -61.11
CA PHE A 144 -25.07 -13.07 -60.08
C PHE A 144 -24.53 -14.37 -60.69
N ASP A 145 -25.17 -14.89 -61.73
CA ASP A 145 -24.72 -16.11 -62.42
C ASP A 145 -23.31 -15.94 -63.02
N ARG A 146 -23.02 -14.76 -63.60
CA ARG A 146 -21.69 -14.42 -64.11
C ARG A 146 -20.65 -14.30 -63.00
N PHE A 147 -21.01 -13.72 -61.86
CA PHE A 147 -20.14 -13.63 -60.69
C PHE A 147 -19.79 -15.02 -60.16
N MET A 148 -20.80 -15.88 -59.97
CA MET A 148 -20.62 -17.24 -59.49
C MET A 148 -19.82 -18.09 -60.48
N ALA A 149 -20.01 -17.91 -61.79
CA ALA A 149 -19.19 -18.60 -62.80
C ALA A 149 -17.69 -18.25 -62.72
N GLN A 150 -17.33 -17.06 -62.24
CA GLN A 150 -15.95 -16.59 -62.16
C GLN A 150 -15.29 -16.84 -60.78
N PHE A 151 -16.08 -16.84 -59.71
CA PHE A 151 -15.59 -16.83 -58.32
C PHE A 151 -16.18 -17.92 -57.41
N ALA A 152 -16.82 -18.96 -57.97
CA ALA A 152 -17.41 -20.07 -57.19
C ALA A 152 -16.43 -20.71 -56.17
N ASP A 153 -15.14 -20.74 -56.49
CA ASP A 153 -14.09 -21.33 -55.63
C ASP A 153 -14.02 -20.71 -54.23
N PHE A 154 -14.47 -19.46 -54.05
CA PHE A 154 -14.43 -18.74 -52.77
C PHE A 154 -15.66 -18.97 -51.88
N PHE A 155 -16.71 -19.61 -52.40
CA PHE A 155 -18.00 -19.79 -51.75
C PHE A 155 -18.41 -21.27 -51.73
N PRO A 156 -17.85 -22.07 -50.80
CA PRO A 156 -18.14 -23.50 -50.69
C PRO A 156 -19.62 -23.79 -50.42
N GLU A 157 -20.37 -22.87 -49.81
CA GLU A 157 -21.80 -23.00 -49.51
C GLU A 157 -22.71 -22.83 -50.74
N ARG A 158 -22.16 -22.39 -51.88
CA ARG A 158 -22.86 -22.21 -53.16
C ARG A 158 -24.25 -21.56 -53.00
N PRO A 159 -24.32 -20.26 -52.66
CA PRO A 159 -25.58 -19.58 -52.45
C PRO A 159 -26.44 -19.61 -53.74
N PRO A 160 -27.76 -19.85 -53.62
CA PRO A 160 -28.65 -19.93 -54.78
C PRO A 160 -28.94 -18.57 -55.43
N ASP A 161 -28.85 -17.48 -54.67
CA ASP A 161 -29.12 -16.11 -55.14
C ASP A 161 -28.26 -15.08 -54.38
N LEU A 162 -28.36 -13.82 -54.81
CA LEU A 162 -27.63 -12.69 -54.24
C LEU A 162 -27.96 -12.46 -52.75
N ASP A 163 -29.22 -12.63 -52.35
CA ASP A 163 -29.64 -12.43 -50.96
C ASP A 163 -29.04 -13.49 -50.04
N HIS A 164 -29.00 -14.75 -50.45
CA HIS A 164 -28.34 -15.83 -49.72
C HIS A 164 -26.82 -15.64 -49.66
N LEU A 165 -26.20 -15.06 -50.68
CA LEU A 165 -24.78 -14.70 -50.68
C LEU A 165 -24.49 -13.61 -49.62
N ILE A 166 -25.31 -12.56 -49.58
CA ILE A 166 -25.20 -11.46 -48.60
C ILE A 166 -25.37 -12.00 -47.18
N ASP A 167 -26.37 -12.85 -46.97
CA ASP A 167 -26.64 -13.49 -45.68
C ASP A 167 -25.46 -14.34 -45.20
N THR A 168 -24.82 -15.06 -46.12
CA THR A 168 -23.65 -15.89 -45.81
C THR A 168 -22.44 -15.02 -45.44
N LEU A 169 -22.21 -13.93 -46.18
CA LEU A 169 -21.17 -12.96 -45.86
C LEU A 169 -21.42 -12.25 -44.51
N ALA A 170 -22.66 -11.88 -44.22
CA ALA A 170 -23.05 -11.25 -42.97
C ALA A 170 -22.86 -12.19 -41.77
N ARG A 171 -23.22 -13.47 -41.91
CA ARG A 171 -22.97 -14.50 -40.88
C ARG A 171 -21.48 -14.67 -40.61
N ARG A 172 -20.64 -14.77 -41.65
CA ARG A 172 -19.18 -14.87 -41.53
C ARG A 172 -18.58 -13.66 -40.83
N ALA A 173 -18.99 -12.44 -41.21
CA ALA A 173 -18.51 -11.21 -40.60
C ALA A 173 -18.90 -11.12 -39.10
N ALA A 174 -20.12 -11.54 -38.74
CA ALA A 174 -20.57 -11.55 -37.35
C ALA A 174 -19.82 -12.58 -36.49
N THR A 175 -19.39 -13.70 -37.06
CA THR A 175 -18.54 -14.69 -36.37
C THR A 175 -17.13 -14.15 -36.17
N ALA A 176 -16.54 -13.53 -37.20
CA ALA A 176 -15.23 -12.89 -37.10
C ALA A 176 -15.20 -11.77 -36.05
N GLN A 177 -16.25 -10.92 -36.01
CA GLN A 177 -16.34 -9.84 -35.03
C GLN A 177 -16.44 -10.36 -33.60
N ARG A 178 -17.23 -11.41 -33.35
CA ARG A 178 -17.31 -12.04 -32.02
C ARG A 178 -15.96 -12.62 -31.57
N ALA A 179 -15.19 -13.19 -32.49
CA ALA A 179 -13.85 -13.68 -32.22
C ALA A 179 -12.85 -12.55 -31.90
N LEU A 180 -12.99 -11.38 -32.53
CA LEU A 180 -12.18 -10.20 -32.19
C LEU A 180 -12.58 -9.58 -30.85
N ASP A 181 -13.89 -9.56 -30.56
CA ASP A 181 -14.43 -9.00 -29.32
C ASP A 181 -14.03 -9.84 -28.09
N SER A 182 -13.74 -11.13 -28.28
CA SER A 182 -13.20 -12.02 -27.24
C SER A 182 -11.69 -11.87 -26.96
N LEU A 183 -10.94 -11.10 -27.75
CA LEU A 183 -9.50 -10.86 -27.53
C LEU A 183 -9.25 -9.66 -26.61
N THR A 184 -8.14 -9.69 -25.85
CA THR A 184 -7.72 -8.56 -25.00
C THR A 184 -7.40 -7.30 -25.82
N PRO A 185 -7.44 -6.10 -25.22
CA PRO A 185 -7.13 -4.86 -25.95
C PRO A 185 -5.76 -4.86 -26.63
N GLU A 186 -4.74 -5.43 -25.99
CA GLU A 186 -3.37 -5.51 -26.51
C GLU A 186 -3.25 -6.52 -27.67
N GLN A 187 -3.84 -7.71 -27.51
CA GLN A 187 -3.85 -8.74 -28.56
C GLN A 187 -4.65 -8.28 -29.79
N ARG A 188 -5.76 -7.58 -29.55
CA ARG A 188 -6.56 -6.97 -30.61
C ARG A 188 -5.77 -5.91 -31.36
N ALA A 189 -4.99 -5.07 -30.66
CA ALA A 189 -4.16 -4.05 -31.29
C ALA A 189 -3.04 -4.66 -32.16
N GLU A 190 -2.39 -5.73 -31.68
CA GLU A 190 -1.33 -6.42 -32.43
C GLU A 190 -1.89 -7.13 -33.69
N LEU A 191 -3.00 -7.85 -33.54
CA LEU A 191 -3.66 -8.53 -34.65
C LEU A 191 -4.22 -7.54 -35.69
N THR A 192 -4.77 -6.41 -35.24
CA THR A 192 -5.25 -5.33 -36.13
C THR A 192 -4.09 -4.73 -36.91
N SER A 193 -2.94 -4.49 -36.26
CA SER A 193 -1.73 -3.97 -36.92
C SER A 193 -1.20 -4.92 -38.01
N LEU A 194 -1.17 -6.23 -37.72
CA LEU A 194 -0.78 -7.25 -38.70
C LEU A 194 -1.78 -7.34 -39.87
N ALA A 195 -3.08 -7.30 -39.57
CA ALA A 195 -4.13 -7.31 -40.59
C ALA A 195 -4.05 -6.07 -41.50
N ASP A 196 -3.85 -4.87 -40.93
CA ASP A 196 -3.71 -3.62 -41.68
C ASP A 196 -2.49 -3.64 -42.60
N HIS A 197 -1.38 -4.25 -42.18
CA HIS A 197 -0.19 -4.40 -43.01
C HIS A 197 -0.42 -5.31 -44.22
N VAL A 198 -1.11 -6.45 -44.04
CA VAL A 198 -1.43 -7.40 -45.12
C VAL A 198 -2.48 -6.81 -46.08
N ILE A 199 -3.52 -6.18 -45.54
CA ILE A 199 -4.58 -5.54 -46.33
C ILE A 199 -4.03 -4.34 -47.13
N GLY A 200 -3.12 -3.56 -46.54
CA GLY A 200 -2.45 -2.43 -47.18
C GLY A 200 -1.52 -2.85 -48.30
N SER A 201 -0.68 -3.87 -48.08
CA SER A 201 0.27 -4.38 -49.09
C SER A 201 -0.43 -5.05 -50.28
N ALA A 202 -1.59 -5.68 -50.08
CA ALA A 202 -2.40 -6.28 -51.15
C ALA A 202 -3.37 -5.30 -51.83
N GLY A 203 -3.50 -4.07 -51.32
CA GLY A 203 -4.43 -3.06 -51.84
C GLY A 203 -5.91 -3.45 -51.74
N LEU A 204 -6.28 -4.23 -50.71
CA LEU A 204 -7.64 -4.76 -50.51
C LEU A 204 -8.52 -3.86 -49.62
N GLY A 205 -7.92 -2.91 -48.90
CA GLY A 205 -8.60 -2.12 -47.88
C GLY A 205 -9.83 -1.36 -48.39
N THR A 206 -9.74 -0.74 -49.57
CA THR A 206 -10.86 -0.01 -50.17
C THR A 206 -12.04 -0.93 -50.47
N GLY A 207 -11.77 -2.11 -51.06
CA GLY A 207 -12.81 -3.09 -51.41
C GLY A 207 -13.48 -3.69 -50.18
N LEU A 208 -12.71 -3.99 -49.13
CA LEU A 208 -13.25 -4.51 -47.87
C LEU A 208 -14.09 -3.48 -47.12
N ASN A 209 -13.67 -2.20 -47.12
CA ASN A 209 -14.42 -1.13 -46.48
C ASN A 209 -15.76 -0.85 -47.16
N LEU A 210 -15.80 -0.87 -48.50
CA LEU A 210 -17.03 -0.75 -49.28
C LEU A 210 -17.98 -1.92 -48.99
N LEU A 211 -17.46 -3.15 -49.00
CA LEU A 211 -18.25 -4.35 -48.69
C LEU A 211 -18.84 -4.29 -47.28
N ALA A 212 -18.03 -3.90 -46.28
CA ALA A 212 -18.50 -3.71 -44.91
C ALA A 212 -19.57 -2.60 -44.82
N GLY A 213 -19.51 -1.58 -45.67
CA GLY A 213 -20.56 -0.58 -45.83
C GLY A 213 -21.89 -1.19 -46.28
N HIS A 214 -21.89 -1.91 -47.40
CA HIS A 214 -23.07 -2.58 -47.95
C HIS A 214 -23.71 -3.57 -46.97
N LEU A 215 -22.89 -4.35 -46.26
CA LEU A 215 -23.38 -5.33 -45.27
C LEU A 215 -23.96 -4.66 -44.01
N ARG A 216 -23.44 -3.49 -43.60
CA ARG A 216 -23.99 -2.74 -42.46
C ARG A 216 -25.35 -2.14 -42.77
N THR A 217 -25.54 -1.59 -43.97
CA THR A 217 -26.81 -0.98 -44.40
C THR A 217 -27.95 -2.00 -44.46
N ARG A 218 -27.66 -3.27 -44.79
CA ARG A 218 -28.65 -4.36 -44.84
C ARG A 218 -28.78 -5.18 -43.55
N ARG A 219 -28.02 -4.88 -42.49
CA ARG A 219 -28.04 -5.67 -41.26
C ARG A 219 -29.42 -5.59 -40.59
N ASN A 220 -30.22 -6.63 -40.77
CA ASN A 220 -31.55 -6.75 -40.17
C ASN A 220 -31.43 -6.77 -38.63
N PRO A 221 -32.10 -5.87 -37.89
CA PRO A 221 -31.98 -5.78 -36.44
C PRO A 221 -32.51 -7.00 -35.67
N ASP A 222 -33.26 -7.90 -36.32
CA ASP A 222 -33.77 -9.14 -35.69
C ASP A 222 -32.72 -10.24 -35.53
N LEU A 223 -31.59 -10.19 -36.27
CA LEU A 223 -30.49 -11.14 -36.08
C LEU A 223 -29.61 -10.80 -34.87
N ALA A 224 -29.61 -9.55 -34.41
CA ALA A 224 -28.90 -9.14 -33.19
C ALA A 224 -29.66 -9.54 -31.90
N ARG A 225 -30.98 -9.76 -31.99
CA ARG A 225 -31.83 -10.12 -30.85
C ARG A 225 -32.05 -11.63 -30.69
N SER A 226 -31.73 -12.43 -31.71
CA SER A 226 -31.76 -13.91 -31.64
C SER A 226 -30.49 -14.51 -31.04
N GLY A 227 -29.90 -13.84 -30.03
CA GLY A 227 -28.76 -14.29 -29.25
C GLY A 227 -29.12 -15.11 -28.00
N ALA A 228 -30.39 -15.49 -27.85
CA ALA A 228 -30.85 -16.36 -26.76
C ALA A 228 -31.85 -17.38 -27.31
N THR A 229 -31.36 -18.30 -28.14
CA THR A 229 -32.05 -19.57 -28.33
C THR A 229 -31.13 -20.63 -27.77
N SER A 230 -31.53 -21.24 -26.64
CA SER A 230 -31.01 -22.54 -26.23
C SER A 230 -31.02 -23.45 -27.45
N MET A 231 -29.84 -23.84 -27.92
CA MET A 231 -29.71 -24.88 -28.92
C MET A 231 -29.55 -26.20 -28.18
N ASP A 232 -30.68 -26.87 -27.96
CA ASP A 232 -30.70 -28.31 -27.79
C ASP A 232 -30.31 -28.97 -29.12
N GLY A 233 -29.33 -29.87 -29.04
CA GLY A 233 -29.16 -31.00 -29.96
C GLY A 233 -28.90 -30.70 -31.43
N ILE A 234 -27.69 -30.20 -31.77
CA ILE A 234 -27.03 -30.53 -33.04
C ILE A 234 -25.55 -30.80 -32.77
N GLU A 235 -25.20 -32.08 -32.67
CA GLU A 235 -23.84 -32.60 -32.79
C GLU A 235 -23.29 -32.29 -34.18
N VAL A 236 -22.35 -31.34 -34.32
CA VAL A 236 -21.37 -31.33 -35.42
C VAL A 236 -20.10 -30.61 -34.95
N LEU A 237 -18.93 -31.23 -35.16
CA LEU A 237 -17.56 -30.71 -35.02
C LEU A 237 -16.97 -30.82 -33.61
N GLY A 238 -15.99 -31.74 -33.46
CA GLY A 238 -14.75 -31.64 -32.67
C GLY A 238 -14.79 -31.19 -31.20
N ARG A 239 -15.96 -31.02 -30.59
CA ARG A 239 -16.15 -30.17 -29.41
C ARG A 239 -16.36 -30.98 -28.14
N GLY A 240 -15.27 -31.28 -27.45
CA GLY A 240 -15.29 -31.70 -26.04
C GLY A 240 -14.18 -31.01 -25.26
N GLU A 241 -12.94 -31.18 -25.71
CA GLU A 241 -11.76 -30.70 -24.97
C GLU A 241 -11.52 -29.19 -25.19
N ALA A 242 -11.48 -28.71 -26.44
CA ALA A 242 -11.31 -27.27 -26.70
C ALA A 242 -12.41 -26.40 -26.07
N ALA A 243 -13.69 -26.80 -26.15
CA ALA A 243 -14.80 -26.05 -25.57
C ALA A 243 -14.73 -25.99 -24.04
N SER A 244 -14.38 -27.10 -23.39
CA SER A 244 -14.18 -27.16 -21.94
C SER A 244 -12.96 -26.32 -21.52
N ALA A 245 -11.89 -26.32 -22.31
CA ALA A 245 -10.71 -25.49 -22.04
C ALA A 245 -11.01 -23.99 -22.19
N TRP A 246 -11.90 -23.60 -23.11
CA TRP A 246 -12.38 -22.22 -23.23
C TRP A 246 -13.23 -21.78 -22.03
N GLU A 247 -14.13 -22.64 -21.54
CA GLU A 247 -14.88 -22.37 -20.31
C GLU A 247 -13.95 -22.23 -19.09
N GLU A 248 -12.97 -23.13 -18.94
CA GLU A 248 -11.96 -23.03 -17.88
C GLU A 248 -11.11 -21.74 -18.00
N LEU A 249 -10.79 -21.29 -19.21
CA LEU A 249 -10.07 -20.03 -19.44
C LEU A 249 -10.87 -18.82 -18.96
N VAL A 250 -12.18 -18.76 -19.26
CA VAL A 250 -13.04 -17.66 -18.80
C VAL A 250 -13.06 -17.62 -17.28
N ASP A 251 -13.34 -18.75 -16.62
CA ASP A 251 -13.34 -18.89 -15.17
C ASP A 251 -12.01 -18.42 -14.53
N LEU A 252 -10.88 -18.80 -15.12
CA LEU A 252 -9.56 -18.42 -14.61
C LEU A 252 -9.27 -16.92 -14.80
N THR A 253 -9.74 -16.31 -15.89
CA THR A 253 -9.57 -14.85 -16.11
C THR A 253 -10.41 -14.01 -15.15
N GLU A 254 -11.62 -14.46 -14.84
CA GLU A 254 -12.46 -13.86 -13.80
C GLU A 254 -11.77 -13.99 -12.43
N LEU A 255 -11.20 -15.17 -12.14
CA LEU A 255 -10.45 -15.39 -10.91
C LEU A 255 -9.17 -14.55 -10.80
N ASP A 256 -8.39 -14.36 -11.87
CA ASP A 256 -7.21 -13.46 -11.88
C ASP A 256 -7.62 -12.03 -11.53
N THR A 257 -8.74 -11.57 -12.08
CA THR A 257 -9.29 -10.23 -11.83
C THR A 257 -9.74 -10.09 -10.37
N ALA A 258 -10.43 -11.09 -9.82
CA ALA A 258 -10.87 -11.11 -8.43
C ALA A 258 -9.69 -11.13 -7.45
N LEU A 259 -8.64 -11.92 -7.72
CA LEU A 259 -7.42 -11.96 -6.92
C LEU A 259 -6.59 -10.68 -7.03
N GLY A 260 -6.69 -9.95 -8.15
CA GLY A 260 -5.98 -8.69 -8.38
C GLY A 260 -6.40 -7.57 -7.44
N GLN A 261 -7.65 -7.55 -6.98
CA GLN A 261 -8.19 -6.49 -6.10
C GLN A 261 -7.98 -5.07 -6.67
N ASP A 262 -7.94 -4.95 -7.99
CA ASP A 262 -7.53 -3.73 -8.73
C ASP A 262 -8.67 -2.71 -8.89
N TYR A 263 -9.88 -3.00 -8.39
CA TYR A 263 -11.04 -2.11 -8.48
C TYR A 263 -11.40 -1.41 -7.14
N PRO A 264 -11.96 -0.19 -7.18
CA PRO A 264 -12.39 0.52 -5.96
C PRO A 264 -13.43 -0.27 -5.17
N GLY A 265 -13.11 -0.60 -3.91
CA GLY A 265 -14.01 -1.35 -3.03
C GLY A 265 -13.84 -2.87 -3.09
N ALA A 266 -12.88 -3.40 -3.87
CA ALA A 266 -12.53 -4.81 -3.85
C ALA A 266 -12.25 -5.29 -2.43
N ALA A 267 -12.89 -6.38 -2.05
CA ALA A 267 -12.70 -7.04 -0.77
C ALA A 267 -12.26 -8.49 -0.98
N LEU A 268 -11.56 -9.04 0.01
CA LEU A 268 -11.22 -10.46 0.02
C LEU A 268 -12.47 -11.34 0.01
N GLU A 269 -13.62 -10.86 0.49
CA GLU A 269 -14.88 -11.60 0.44
C GLU A 269 -15.49 -11.74 -0.96
N ASP A 270 -15.05 -10.92 -1.93
CA ASP A 270 -15.53 -11.02 -3.32
C ASP A 270 -14.88 -12.20 -4.07
N ILE A 271 -13.88 -12.85 -3.47
CA ILE A 271 -13.20 -14.02 -4.03
C ILE A 271 -14.07 -15.27 -3.80
N ASP A 272 -14.49 -15.93 -4.87
CA ASP A 272 -15.24 -17.19 -4.78
C ASP A 272 -14.32 -18.36 -4.38
N ASP A 273 -14.57 -18.94 -3.21
CA ASP A 273 -13.80 -20.07 -2.66
C ASP A 273 -13.96 -21.33 -3.51
N ASP A 274 -15.10 -21.53 -4.18
CA ASP A 274 -15.31 -22.67 -5.06
C ASP A 274 -14.51 -22.52 -6.36
N ALA A 275 -14.46 -21.31 -6.92
CA ALA A 275 -13.61 -21.00 -8.07
C ALA A 275 -12.12 -21.17 -7.73
N VAL A 276 -11.67 -20.67 -6.56
CA VAL A 276 -10.28 -20.88 -6.08
C VAL A 276 -9.99 -22.37 -5.90
N ARG A 277 -10.93 -23.15 -5.33
CA ARG A 277 -10.75 -24.59 -5.14
C ARG A 277 -10.61 -25.33 -6.47
N ARG A 278 -11.45 -25.01 -7.45
CA ARG A 278 -11.40 -25.62 -8.79
C ARG A 278 -10.09 -25.29 -9.50
N ALA A 279 -9.64 -24.03 -9.44
CA ALA A 279 -8.47 -23.56 -10.17
C ALA A 279 -7.12 -23.93 -9.52
N LEU A 280 -7.01 -23.78 -8.20
CA LEU A 280 -5.73 -23.82 -7.47
C LEU A 280 -5.69 -24.88 -6.37
N GLY A 281 -6.81 -25.53 -6.07
CA GLY A 281 -6.92 -26.55 -5.03
C GLY A 281 -7.13 -26.00 -3.62
N GLN A 282 -7.22 -26.92 -2.64
CA GLN A 282 -7.62 -26.61 -1.27
C GLN A 282 -6.62 -25.69 -0.54
N SER A 283 -5.32 -25.82 -0.80
CA SER A 283 -4.28 -24.98 -0.17
C SER A 283 -4.42 -23.48 -0.50
N ALA A 284 -4.96 -23.15 -1.67
CA ALA A 284 -5.25 -21.77 -2.05
C ALA A 284 -6.46 -21.21 -1.31
N VAL A 285 -7.52 -22.02 -1.14
CA VAL A 285 -8.69 -21.67 -0.33
C VAL A 285 -8.26 -21.39 1.12
N ASP A 286 -7.41 -22.25 1.68
CA ASP A 286 -6.88 -22.07 3.04
C ASP A 286 -6.06 -20.77 3.15
N SER A 287 -5.27 -20.43 2.13
CA SER A 287 -4.51 -19.17 2.09
C SER A 287 -5.43 -17.95 2.07
N VAL A 288 -6.45 -17.92 1.20
CA VAL A 288 -7.46 -16.84 1.16
C VAL A 288 -8.21 -16.73 2.48
N ALA A 289 -8.61 -17.86 3.08
CA ALA A 289 -9.27 -17.91 4.38
C ALA A 289 -8.39 -17.34 5.50
N ARG A 290 -7.09 -17.64 5.49
CA ARG A 290 -6.12 -17.07 6.44
C ARG A 290 -5.95 -15.56 6.25
N LEU A 291 -5.84 -15.07 5.01
CA LEU A 291 -5.77 -13.63 4.72
C LEU A 291 -7.01 -12.88 5.21
N ARG A 292 -8.21 -13.41 4.95
CA ARG A 292 -9.47 -12.89 5.49
C ARG A 292 -9.48 -12.87 7.02
N ALA A 293 -9.00 -13.94 7.64
CA ALA A 293 -8.97 -14.05 9.09
C ALA A 293 -7.98 -13.05 9.73
N ILE A 294 -6.86 -12.72 9.08
CA ILE A 294 -5.94 -11.66 9.52
C ILE A 294 -6.62 -10.30 9.45
N GLU A 295 -7.27 -9.97 8.33
CA GLU A 295 -7.98 -8.70 8.17
C GLU A 295 -9.10 -8.53 9.20
N ARG A 296 -9.88 -9.59 9.44
CA ARG A 296 -10.90 -9.62 10.51
C ARG A 296 -10.27 -9.48 11.89
N GLY A 297 -9.22 -10.25 12.18
CA GLY A 297 -8.53 -10.21 13.47
C GLY A 297 -7.98 -8.82 13.81
N LEU A 298 -7.44 -8.09 12.82
CA LEU A 298 -6.98 -6.71 13.00
C LEU A 298 -8.13 -5.74 13.39
N ARG A 299 -9.35 -5.99 12.92
CA ARG A 299 -10.55 -5.20 13.30
C ARG A 299 -11.13 -5.64 14.63
N GLU A 300 -11.26 -6.94 14.87
CA GLU A 300 -11.81 -7.52 16.10
C GLU A 300 -10.94 -7.18 17.32
N GLU A 301 -9.60 -7.24 17.18
CA GLU A 301 -8.68 -6.77 18.22
C GLU A 301 -8.66 -5.24 18.36
N GLY A 302 -9.34 -4.50 17.48
CA GLY A 302 -9.47 -3.05 17.54
C GLY A 302 -8.21 -2.29 17.13
N TYR A 303 -7.36 -2.84 16.26
CA TYR A 303 -6.22 -2.13 15.66
C TYR A 303 -6.63 -1.30 14.44
N LEU A 304 -7.65 -1.74 13.71
CA LEU A 304 -8.23 -1.03 12.58
C LEU A 304 -9.64 -0.54 12.90
N ARG A 305 -9.96 0.67 12.43
CA ARG A 305 -11.30 1.27 12.42
C ARG A 305 -11.62 1.80 11.03
N GLY A 306 -12.85 2.26 10.83
CA GLY A 306 -13.31 2.85 9.58
C GLY A 306 -13.91 1.83 8.61
N THR A 307 -14.28 2.32 7.43
CA THR A 307 -14.85 1.49 6.36
C THR A 307 -13.79 0.59 5.75
N ARG A 308 -14.20 -0.53 5.14
CA ARG A 308 -13.27 -1.45 4.43
C ARG A 308 -12.40 -0.75 3.39
N ASN A 309 -12.99 0.21 2.67
CA ASN A 309 -12.30 0.95 1.61
C ASN A 309 -11.34 2.06 2.12
N ARG A 310 -11.44 2.41 3.42
CA ARG A 310 -10.58 3.40 4.09
C ARG A 310 -10.32 2.98 5.53
N PRO A 311 -9.50 1.94 5.75
CA PRO A 311 -9.14 1.52 7.10
C PRO A 311 -8.20 2.56 7.72
N GLN A 312 -8.45 2.89 8.98
CA GLN A 312 -7.67 3.82 9.78
C GLN A 312 -7.09 3.09 10.99
N LEU A 313 -5.88 3.47 11.39
CA LEU A 313 -5.25 2.90 12.59
C LEU A 313 -5.87 3.48 13.85
N THR A 314 -6.16 2.62 14.83
CA THR A 314 -6.64 3.10 16.13
C THR A 314 -5.48 3.60 17.00
N PRO A 315 -5.77 4.37 18.06
CA PRO A 315 -4.75 4.73 19.05
C PRO A 315 -4.02 3.50 19.64
N LYS A 316 -4.71 2.35 19.76
CA LYS A 316 -4.12 1.08 20.20
C LYS A 316 -3.07 0.59 19.20
N ALA A 317 -3.38 0.64 17.90
CA ALA A 317 -2.43 0.28 16.85
C ALA A 317 -1.25 1.25 16.80
N LEU A 318 -1.51 2.56 16.82
CA LEU A 318 -0.46 3.59 16.77
C LEU A 318 0.54 3.46 17.93
N ARG A 319 0.05 3.23 19.15
CA ARG A 319 0.90 2.99 20.32
C ARG A 319 1.81 1.79 20.10
N ARG A 320 1.26 0.68 19.59
CA ARG A 320 2.05 -0.52 19.30
C ARG A 320 3.09 -0.26 18.21
N LEU A 321 2.69 0.38 17.11
CA LEU A 321 3.61 0.72 16.02
C LEU A 321 4.73 1.63 16.49
N GLY A 322 4.43 2.59 17.38
CA GLY A 322 5.44 3.45 17.99
C GLY A 322 6.34 2.71 18.98
N GLU A 323 5.84 1.71 19.72
CA GLU A 323 6.67 0.84 20.56
C GLU A 323 7.63 -0.02 19.73
N THR A 324 7.16 -0.57 18.61
CA THR A 324 7.99 -1.29 17.65
C THR A 324 9.03 -0.35 17.02
N ALA A 325 8.64 0.82 16.54
CA ALA A 325 9.56 1.82 15.98
C ALA A 325 10.61 2.29 17.01
N LEU A 326 10.20 2.51 18.27
CA LEU A 326 11.12 2.85 19.35
C LEU A 326 12.12 1.72 19.62
N ARG A 327 11.65 0.46 19.63
CA ARG A 327 12.53 -0.70 19.77
C ARG A 327 13.52 -0.80 18.61
N ASP A 328 13.06 -0.63 17.37
CA ASP A 328 13.89 -0.70 16.17
C ASP A 328 14.95 0.40 16.18
N ILE A 329 14.57 1.63 16.54
CA ILE A 329 15.48 2.76 16.69
C ILE A 329 16.55 2.48 17.77
N LEU A 330 16.15 1.96 18.94
CA LEU A 330 17.07 1.69 20.06
C LEU A 330 17.95 0.45 19.82
N THR A 331 17.53 -0.48 18.97
CA THR A 331 18.28 -1.71 18.65
C THR A 331 19.22 -1.51 17.46
N ALA A 332 18.85 -0.67 16.49
CA ALA A 332 19.75 -0.21 15.43
C ALA A 332 21.00 0.52 15.97
N ASP A 333 20.90 1.07 17.19
CA ASP A 333 21.92 1.85 17.90
C ASP A 333 23.05 0.99 18.54
N ARG A 334 23.16 -0.31 18.23
CA ARG A 334 24.26 -1.17 18.71
C ARG A 334 25.06 -1.82 17.56
N PRO A 335 25.99 -1.09 16.92
CA PRO A 335 26.98 -1.70 16.05
C PRO A 335 28.07 -2.37 16.91
N GLY A 336 27.92 -3.67 17.22
CA GLY A 336 28.99 -4.41 17.89
C GLY A 336 28.69 -5.81 18.39
N ASP A 337 27.44 -6.18 18.65
CA ASP A 337 27.16 -7.48 19.30
C ASP A 337 26.25 -8.37 18.43
N ARG A 338 26.77 -8.77 17.27
CA ARG A 338 26.35 -10.02 16.61
C ARG A 338 27.15 -11.17 17.22
N ARG A 339 26.86 -11.49 18.48
CA ARG A 339 27.11 -12.83 19.02
C ARG A 339 25.82 -13.38 19.60
N VAL A 340 25.44 -14.51 19.04
CA VAL A 340 24.40 -15.43 19.50
C VAL A 340 24.62 -15.74 20.99
N GLY A 341 23.57 -15.57 21.79
CA GLY A 341 23.51 -16.01 23.18
C GLY A 341 23.78 -14.91 24.20
N GLY A 342 22.72 -14.18 24.59
CA GLY A 342 22.79 -13.25 25.70
C GLY A 342 21.47 -12.52 25.91
N HIS A 343 20.56 -13.11 26.69
CA HIS A 343 19.47 -12.38 27.31
C HIS A 343 20.08 -11.30 28.23
N SER A 344 20.35 -10.11 27.70
CA SER A 344 20.60 -8.93 28.53
C SER A 344 19.24 -8.36 28.90
N ALA A 345 18.84 -8.69 30.13
CA ALA A 345 17.61 -8.30 30.77
C ALA A 345 17.42 -6.78 30.72
N TRP A 346 16.49 -6.33 29.88
CA TRP A 346 15.62 -5.25 30.32
C TRP A 346 14.73 -5.83 31.41
N ASN A 347 15.21 -5.80 32.66
CA ASN A 347 14.37 -6.05 33.81
C ASN A 347 13.30 -4.95 33.84
N GLY A 348 12.20 -5.21 33.15
CA GLY A 348 10.92 -4.55 33.29
C GLY A 348 10.31 -4.91 34.64
N HIS A 349 10.96 -4.49 35.72
CA HIS A 349 10.38 -4.37 37.04
C HIS A 349 10.76 -3.01 37.61
N SER A 350 10.32 -1.95 36.94
CA SER A 350 9.98 -0.73 37.67
C SER A 350 8.48 -0.80 37.84
N ALA A 351 8.06 -1.15 39.06
CA ALA A 351 6.69 -1.22 39.49
C ALA A 351 5.90 -0.03 38.95
N ALA A 352 4.72 -0.29 38.41
CA ALA A 352 3.76 0.76 38.12
C ALA A 352 3.48 1.54 39.42
N PRO A 353 3.73 2.87 39.50
CA PRO A 353 3.18 3.66 40.57
C PRO A 353 1.80 4.16 40.14
N VAL A 354 0.90 3.97 41.07
CA VAL A 354 -0.53 4.26 41.03
C VAL A 354 -0.76 5.78 40.98
N GLY A 355 -1.93 6.14 40.44
CA GLY A 355 -2.29 7.50 40.07
C GLY A 355 -2.62 8.45 41.23
N TRP A 356 -2.55 9.73 40.87
CA TRP A 356 -3.39 10.86 41.32
C TRP A 356 -3.74 10.97 42.81
N SER A 357 -2.71 11.19 43.61
CA SER A 357 -2.64 12.18 44.70
C SER A 357 -1.19 12.14 45.17
N GLY A 358 -0.59 13.26 45.58
CA GLY A 358 0.82 13.30 45.98
C GLY A 358 1.11 12.43 47.21
N GLU A 359 1.22 11.11 47.02
CA GLU A 359 1.56 10.17 48.06
C GLU A 359 3.08 10.01 48.16
N PRO A 360 3.60 9.89 49.40
CA PRO A 360 5.01 9.73 49.69
C PRO A 360 5.62 8.54 48.94
N THR A 361 6.82 8.71 48.36
CA THR A 361 7.53 7.69 47.55
C THR A 361 7.96 6.45 48.35
N GLY A 362 7.74 6.43 49.67
CA GLY A 362 8.24 5.41 50.58
C GLY A 362 9.76 5.49 50.82
N THR A 363 10.43 6.51 50.27
CA THR A 363 11.83 6.83 50.52
C THR A 363 11.95 8.14 51.28
N SER A 364 12.95 8.22 52.15
CA SER A 364 13.24 9.41 52.94
C SER A 364 14.72 9.76 52.84
N CYS A 365 15.02 11.05 53.01
CA CYS A 365 16.37 11.61 52.97
C CYS A 365 16.65 12.48 54.21
N PRO A 366 17.93 12.69 54.57
CA PRO A 366 18.27 13.57 55.69
C PRO A 366 17.73 14.99 55.46
N THR A 367 17.21 15.60 56.53
CA THR A 367 16.72 16.98 56.48
C THR A 367 17.87 17.99 56.34
N GLU A 368 17.67 19.02 55.51
CA GLU A 368 18.55 20.19 55.46
C GLU A 368 17.95 21.36 56.26
N PRO A 369 18.77 22.28 56.82
CA PRO A 369 18.26 23.46 57.52
C PRO A 369 17.36 24.31 56.62
N GLY A 370 16.08 24.42 56.98
CA GLY A 370 15.07 25.17 56.21
C GLY A 370 14.10 24.31 55.39
N ASP A 371 14.16 22.99 55.52
CA ASP A 371 13.24 22.08 54.84
C ASP A 371 11.77 22.22 55.31
N GLU A 372 10.84 22.40 54.36
CA GLU A 372 9.39 22.45 54.61
C GLU A 372 8.68 21.11 54.33
N ARG A 373 9.43 20.08 53.90
CA ARG A 373 8.91 18.75 53.57
C ARG A 373 8.44 17.99 54.82
N ALA A 374 7.43 17.13 54.67
CA ALA A 374 6.88 16.34 55.77
C ALA A 374 7.92 15.35 56.32
N ILE A 375 7.98 15.19 57.65
CA ILE A 375 8.93 14.30 58.33
C ILE A 375 8.49 12.83 58.19
N ASP A 376 9.40 11.94 57.78
CA ASP A 376 9.21 10.49 57.88
C ASP A 376 9.41 10.05 59.33
N VAL A 377 8.31 9.93 60.05
CA VAL A 377 8.30 9.58 61.48
C VAL A 377 8.90 8.20 61.73
N VAL A 378 8.72 7.24 60.81
CA VAL A 378 9.17 5.85 61.00
C VAL A 378 10.68 5.75 60.86
N ARG A 379 11.26 6.33 59.81
CA ARG A 379 12.72 6.41 59.61
C ARG A 379 13.39 7.25 60.68
N THR A 380 12.79 8.39 61.03
CA THR A 380 13.32 9.28 62.09
C THR A 380 13.41 8.57 63.44
N LEU A 381 12.36 7.84 63.84
CA LEU A 381 12.37 7.06 65.07
C LEU A 381 13.32 5.86 64.97
N GLY A 382 13.40 5.19 63.82
CA GLY A 382 14.34 4.10 63.55
C GLY A 382 15.80 4.53 63.73
N ASN A 383 16.19 5.69 63.19
CA ASN A 383 17.52 6.27 63.34
C ASN A 383 17.79 6.65 64.81
N ALA A 384 16.83 7.27 65.48
CA ALA A 384 16.94 7.64 66.90
C ALA A 384 17.12 6.41 67.83
N ILE A 385 16.45 5.29 67.52
CA ILE A 385 16.60 4.01 68.23
C ILE A 385 17.95 3.38 67.92
N ALA A 386 18.35 3.30 66.64
CA ALA A 386 19.62 2.72 66.21
C ALA A 386 20.83 3.44 66.81
N ARG A 387 20.75 4.76 67.03
CA ARG A 387 21.79 5.54 67.73
C ARG A 387 21.95 5.17 69.20
N GLY A 388 20.96 4.52 69.81
CA GLY A 388 21.13 3.88 71.13
C GLY A 388 21.48 4.85 72.25
N ARG A 389 20.57 5.78 72.58
CA ARG A 389 20.55 6.45 73.88
C ARG A 389 19.12 6.62 74.34
N SER A 390 18.59 5.58 74.96
CA SER A 390 17.43 5.72 75.84
C SER A 390 17.83 6.64 76.98
N THR A 391 16.96 7.59 77.31
CA THR A 391 17.04 8.29 78.60
C THR A 391 17.05 7.28 79.75
N PRO A 392 17.50 7.63 80.97
CA PRO A 392 17.45 6.73 82.12
C PRO A 392 16.07 6.09 82.36
N ASP A 393 15.00 6.74 81.88
CA ASP A 393 13.61 6.30 81.95
C ASP A 393 13.12 5.51 80.71
N GLY A 394 14.00 5.09 79.79
CA GLY A 394 13.64 4.29 78.63
C GLY A 394 13.01 5.05 77.45
N GLY A 395 12.93 6.39 77.51
CA GLY A 395 12.37 7.21 76.44
C GLY A 395 13.35 7.48 75.30
N ILE A 396 12.85 7.47 74.06
CA ILE A 396 13.57 7.82 72.82
C ILE A 396 13.52 9.34 72.63
N ARG A 397 14.67 10.00 72.47
CA ARG A 397 14.76 11.45 72.20
C ARG A 397 15.36 11.69 70.80
N PRO A 398 14.54 11.96 69.76
CA PRO A 398 15.04 12.29 68.43
C PRO A 398 15.83 13.61 68.47
N ARG A 399 16.92 13.67 67.70
CA ARG A 399 17.74 14.87 67.46
C ARG A 399 17.61 15.26 66.00
N MET A 400 18.08 16.47 65.67
CA MET A 400 18.03 17.00 64.30
C MET A 400 18.73 16.07 63.27
N GLU A 401 19.82 15.41 63.68
CA GLU A 401 20.56 14.44 62.87
C GLU A 401 19.81 13.13 62.56
N ASP A 402 18.72 12.82 63.29
CA ASP A 402 17.91 11.63 63.02
C ASP A 402 16.74 11.91 62.08
N ILE A 403 16.37 13.19 61.93
CA ILE A 403 15.18 13.58 61.19
C ILE A 403 15.42 13.31 59.71
N GLU A 404 14.58 12.45 59.16
CA GLU A 404 14.48 12.28 57.72
C GLU A 404 13.15 12.85 57.24
N VAL A 405 13.20 13.58 56.12
CA VAL A 405 12.00 14.08 55.45
C VAL A 405 11.61 13.12 54.34
N THR A 406 10.31 13.02 54.09
CA THR A 406 9.80 12.21 53.00
C THR A 406 10.24 12.81 51.66
N GLU A 407 10.80 11.98 50.79
CA GLU A 407 11.23 12.40 49.47
C GLU A 407 9.98 12.65 48.60
N THR A 408 9.61 13.91 48.41
CA THR A 408 8.55 14.29 47.48
C THR A 408 9.15 14.49 46.09
N GLU A 409 9.03 13.50 45.20
CA GLU A 409 9.41 13.66 43.78
C GLU A 409 8.47 14.70 43.13
N HIS A 410 8.91 15.96 43.05
CA HIS A 410 8.24 16.96 42.23
C HIS A 410 8.48 16.60 40.77
N ARG A 411 7.55 15.86 40.17
CA ARG A 411 7.56 15.62 38.73
C ARG A 411 7.17 16.93 38.04
N THR A 412 8.15 17.72 37.61
CA THR A 412 7.90 18.83 36.69
C THR A 412 7.37 18.24 35.38
N ALA A 413 6.10 18.50 35.05
CA ALA A 413 5.55 18.14 33.75
C ALA A 413 6.28 18.93 32.65
N ALA A 414 6.47 18.34 31.47
CA ALA A 414 7.14 19.00 30.35
C ALA A 414 6.16 19.26 29.19
N ALA A 415 6.29 20.42 28.55
CA ALA A 415 5.59 20.78 27.33
C ALA A 415 6.53 20.52 26.14
N VAL A 416 6.29 19.42 25.44
CA VAL A 416 7.16 18.88 24.39
C VAL A 416 6.59 19.25 23.01
N CYS A 417 7.32 20.06 22.25
CA CYS A 417 7.02 20.38 20.86
C CYS A 417 8.03 19.71 19.94
N LEU A 418 7.55 18.80 19.07
CA LEU A 418 8.32 18.26 17.95
C LEU A 418 7.89 18.94 16.66
N LEU A 419 8.78 19.77 16.11
CA LEU A 419 8.62 20.50 14.86
C LEU A 419 9.26 19.67 13.75
N VAL A 420 8.45 19.22 12.79
CA VAL A 420 8.86 18.33 11.70
C VAL A 420 8.72 19.05 10.36
N ASP A 421 9.83 19.17 9.63
CA ASP A 421 9.82 19.64 8.25
C ASP A 421 9.15 18.60 7.33
N LEU A 422 8.09 19.03 6.62
CA LEU A 422 7.33 18.22 5.67
C LEU A 422 7.58 18.65 4.21
N SER A 423 8.60 19.47 3.97
CA SER A 423 8.92 19.97 2.65
C SER A 423 9.35 18.87 1.68
N TYR A 424 9.19 19.14 0.38
CA TYR A 424 9.56 18.20 -0.66
C TYR A 424 11.07 17.84 -0.69
N SER A 425 11.97 18.65 -0.11
CA SER A 425 13.40 18.32 -0.01
C SER A 425 13.66 17.09 0.86
N MET A 426 12.91 16.95 1.97
CA MET A 426 12.98 15.80 2.87
C MET A 426 12.70 14.47 2.15
N VAL A 427 11.74 14.50 1.22
CA VAL A 427 11.34 13.33 0.40
C VAL A 427 12.46 12.97 -0.57
N ARG A 428 13.01 13.97 -1.26
CA ARG A 428 14.10 13.78 -2.24
C ARG A 428 15.35 13.17 -1.60
N ARG A 429 15.63 13.52 -0.35
CA ARG A 429 16.78 13.01 0.43
C ARG A 429 16.51 11.68 1.14
N GLY A 430 15.29 11.13 1.05
CA GLY A 430 14.91 9.87 1.71
C GLY A 430 14.76 9.97 3.24
N LEU A 431 14.67 11.19 3.79
CA LEU A 431 14.66 11.45 5.24
C LEU A 431 13.26 11.47 5.85
N TRP A 432 12.23 11.56 5.00
CA TRP A 432 10.83 11.56 5.41
C TRP A 432 10.47 10.36 6.30
N THR A 433 10.82 9.14 5.87
CA THR A 433 10.53 7.89 6.58
C THR A 433 11.11 7.88 8.00
N SER A 434 12.41 8.17 8.13
CA SER A 434 13.10 8.22 9.41
C SER A 434 12.50 9.28 10.34
N THR A 435 12.10 10.42 9.78
CA THR A 435 11.48 11.51 10.55
C THR A 435 10.08 11.14 11.05
N LYS A 436 9.25 10.54 10.20
CA LYS A 436 7.92 10.02 10.56
C LYS A 436 8.02 8.96 11.67
N GLN A 437 8.94 8.00 11.52
CA GLN A 437 9.23 6.98 12.53
C GLN A 437 9.63 7.60 13.87
N THR A 438 10.55 8.56 13.84
CA THR A 438 11.03 9.27 15.03
C THR A 438 9.90 10.01 15.73
N ALA A 439 9.05 10.71 14.97
CA ALA A 439 7.90 11.41 15.53
C ALA A 439 6.90 10.47 16.21
N MET A 440 6.61 9.32 15.60
CA MET A 440 5.73 8.30 16.18
C MET A 440 6.35 7.66 17.43
N ALA A 441 7.64 7.33 17.39
CA ALA A 441 8.38 6.76 18.50
C ALA A 441 8.43 7.73 19.69
N LEU A 442 8.74 9.02 19.45
CA LEU A 442 8.77 10.04 20.49
C LEU A 442 7.37 10.26 21.10
N HIS A 443 6.34 10.38 20.26
CA HIS A 443 4.96 10.53 20.75
C HIS A 443 4.57 9.36 21.66
N THR A 444 4.89 8.14 21.25
CA THR A 444 4.62 6.93 22.03
C THR A 444 5.45 6.89 23.31
N LEU A 445 6.73 7.24 23.25
CA LEU A 445 7.60 7.31 24.43
C LEU A 445 7.05 8.29 25.46
N VAL A 446 6.67 9.51 25.04
CA VAL A 446 6.14 10.54 25.95
C VAL A 446 4.81 10.09 26.54
N THR A 447 3.86 9.65 25.71
CA THR A 447 2.51 9.25 26.17
C THR A 447 2.51 8.00 27.06
N THR A 448 3.49 7.11 26.92
CA THR A 448 3.59 5.88 27.73
C THR A 448 4.44 6.04 28.98
N ARG A 449 5.59 6.72 28.89
CA ARG A 449 6.54 6.87 30.02
C ARG A 449 6.32 8.13 30.84
N PHE A 450 5.77 9.18 30.23
CA PHE A 450 5.58 10.49 30.85
C PHE A 450 4.15 10.99 30.60
N PRO A 451 3.10 10.32 31.12
CA PRO A 451 1.71 10.64 30.81
C PRO A 451 1.26 12.04 31.29
N GLN A 452 2.04 12.68 32.17
CA GLN A 452 1.82 14.04 32.64
C GLN A 452 2.38 15.10 31.66
N ASP A 453 3.24 14.70 30.72
CA ASP A 453 3.86 15.61 29.75
C ASP A 453 2.88 15.91 28.62
N ALA A 454 2.82 17.18 28.21
CA ALA A 454 2.00 17.62 27.10
C ALA A 454 2.84 17.55 25.81
N VAL A 455 2.55 16.60 24.92
CA VAL A 455 3.27 16.47 23.64
C VAL A 455 2.45 17.04 22.48
N ARG A 456 3.10 17.82 21.61
CA ARG A 456 2.57 18.30 20.33
C ARG A 456 3.55 18.04 19.20
N ILE A 457 3.03 17.55 18.09
CA ILE A 457 3.76 17.39 16.84
C ILE A 457 3.23 18.46 15.89
N ILE A 458 4.13 19.26 15.32
CA ILE A 458 3.81 20.36 14.41
C ILE A 458 4.56 20.07 13.11
N GLY A 459 3.80 19.83 12.05
CA GLY A 459 4.36 19.67 10.71
C GLY A 459 4.34 20.99 9.98
N PHE A 460 5.42 21.32 9.27
CA PHE A 460 5.50 22.56 8.52
C PHE A 460 6.03 22.36 7.09
N ASN A 461 5.41 23.05 6.15
CA ASN A 461 5.81 23.20 4.76
C ASN A 461 5.70 24.70 4.38
N ASP A 462 4.85 25.10 3.41
CA ASP A 462 4.50 26.51 3.19
C ASP A 462 3.67 27.09 4.37
N HIS A 463 2.94 26.26 5.09
CA HIS A 463 2.26 26.57 6.35
C HIS A 463 2.62 25.55 7.43
N ALA A 464 2.39 25.90 8.70
CA ALA A 464 2.55 24.97 9.81
C ALA A 464 1.18 24.56 10.35
N ARG A 465 1.05 23.29 10.75
CA ARG A 465 -0.18 22.73 11.33
C ARG A 465 0.15 21.75 12.46
N GLU A 466 -0.71 21.72 13.48
CA GLU A 466 -0.67 20.65 14.47
C GLU A 466 -1.07 19.33 13.81
N ILE A 467 -0.26 18.29 14.00
CA ILE A 467 -0.55 16.94 13.52
C ILE A 467 -1.00 16.10 14.73
N PRO A 468 -2.27 15.67 14.79
CA PRO A 468 -2.68 14.70 15.79
C PRO A 468 -2.07 13.32 15.47
N ALA A 469 -1.94 12.47 16.49
CA ALA A 469 -1.26 11.18 16.35
C ALA A 469 -1.92 10.25 15.30
N SER A 470 -3.25 10.33 15.14
CA SER A 470 -3.98 9.61 14.08
C SER A 470 -3.50 9.98 12.69
N ASP A 471 -3.34 11.28 12.46
CA ASP A 471 -3.02 11.83 11.16
C ASP A 471 -1.55 11.60 10.84
N LEU A 472 -0.68 11.52 11.86
CA LEU A 472 0.74 11.22 11.68
C LEU A 472 0.94 9.93 10.89
N ALA A 473 0.12 8.89 11.13
CA ALA A 473 0.18 7.66 10.35
C ALA A 473 -0.37 7.81 8.94
N GLU A 474 -1.41 8.63 8.75
CA GLU A 474 -2.03 8.89 7.45
C GLU A 474 -1.25 9.88 6.58
N LEU A 475 -0.29 10.62 7.15
CA LEU A 475 0.52 11.59 6.42
C LEU A 475 1.26 10.92 5.28
N THR A 476 0.91 11.38 4.08
CA THR A 476 1.62 11.12 2.83
C THR A 476 2.51 12.32 2.50
N PRO A 477 3.64 12.11 1.80
CA PRO A 477 4.46 13.22 1.35
C PRO A 477 3.70 14.11 0.36
N ASP A 478 3.53 15.39 0.69
CA ASP A 478 2.92 16.38 -0.20
C ASP A 478 4.00 17.04 -1.08
N ARG A 479 3.69 17.34 -2.35
CA ARG A 479 4.61 18.05 -3.28
C ARG A 479 4.63 19.56 -3.08
N VAL A 480 4.44 20.02 -1.84
CA VAL A 480 4.43 21.44 -1.49
C VAL A 480 5.84 21.90 -1.15
N GLN A 481 6.27 22.99 -1.77
CA GLN A 481 7.56 23.61 -1.50
C GLN A 481 7.40 24.71 -0.45
N GLY A 482 8.36 24.78 0.48
CA GLY A 482 8.36 25.78 1.54
C GLY A 482 8.78 25.17 2.88
N THR A 483 9.52 25.95 3.65
CA THR A 483 10.00 25.62 4.99
C THR A 483 9.61 26.77 5.92
N ASN A 484 8.37 26.77 6.42
CA ASN A 484 7.80 27.83 7.23
C ASN A 484 8.08 27.61 8.73
N LEU A 485 9.36 27.72 9.08
CA LEU A 485 9.82 27.58 10.46
C LEU A 485 9.22 28.66 11.38
N GLN A 486 8.99 29.86 10.85
CA GLN A 486 8.38 30.97 11.60
C GLN A 486 6.99 30.60 12.10
N HIS A 487 6.10 30.09 11.24
CA HIS A 487 4.75 29.71 11.65
C HIS A 487 4.78 28.49 12.60
N ALA A 488 5.71 27.56 12.38
CA ALA A 488 5.87 26.39 13.22
C ALA A 488 6.27 26.76 14.66
N LEU A 489 7.24 27.67 14.82
CA LEU A 489 7.64 28.20 16.12
C LEU A 489 6.51 29.01 16.79
N ALA A 490 5.71 29.76 16.03
CA ALA A 490 4.56 30.47 16.56
C ALA A 490 3.49 29.50 17.13
N LEU A 491 3.24 28.38 16.46
CA LEU A 491 2.39 27.30 16.97
C LEU A 491 2.97 26.65 18.23
N ALA A 492 4.28 26.41 18.25
CA ALA A 492 4.96 25.88 19.43
C ALA A 492 4.83 26.86 20.62
N GLY A 493 5.02 28.16 20.40
CA GLY A 493 4.80 29.20 21.40
C GLY A 493 3.38 29.17 21.98
N ARG A 494 2.35 29.03 21.14
CA ARG A 494 0.96 28.86 21.59
C ARG A 494 0.73 27.59 22.41
N HIS A 495 1.49 26.53 22.17
CA HIS A 495 1.42 25.34 23.01
C HIS A 495 2.05 25.57 24.39
N LEU A 496 3.21 26.22 24.43
CA LEU A 496 3.90 26.58 25.67
C LEU A 496 3.08 27.56 26.51
N ASP A 497 2.46 28.57 25.88
CA ASP A 497 1.63 29.57 26.58
C ASP A 497 0.39 28.93 27.26
N ARG A 498 -0.08 27.78 26.77
CA ARG A 498 -1.16 27.00 27.41
C ARG A 498 -0.69 26.17 28.60
N HIS A 499 0.63 26.00 28.76
CA HIS A 499 1.24 25.18 29.81
C HIS A 499 2.38 25.98 30.48
N PRO A 500 2.06 27.10 31.16
CA PRO A 500 3.07 27.99 31.73
C PRO A 500 3.91 27.33 32.84
N ASP A 501 3.34 26.36 33.56
CA ASP A 501 4.00 25.65 34.65
C ASP A 501 4.85 24.45 34.17
N PHE A 502 4.88 24.18 32.86
CA PHE A 502 5.54 23.01 32.30
C PHE A 502 6.92 23.41 31.77
N THR A 503 7.89 22.51 31.91
CA THR A 503 9.22 22.75 31.34
C THR A 503 9.18 22.67 29.80
N PRO A 504 9.59 23.72 29.07
CA PRO A 504 9.52 23.74 27.62
C PRO A 504 10.63 22.89 26.98
N ILE A 505 10.25 21.92 26.15
CA ILE A 505 11.17 21.11 25.34
C ILE A 505 10.79 21.27 23.88
N VAL A 506 11.61 21.98 23.10
CA VAL A 506 11.33 22.24 21.68
C VAL A 506 12.41 21.58 20.82
N LEU A 507 12.01 20.60 20.02
CA LEU A 507 12.84 19.82 19.11
C LEU A 507 12.45 20.17 17.68
N ILE A 508 13.42 20.52 16.84
CA ILE A 508 13.21 20.94 15.45
C ILE A 508 13.98 19.97 14.55
N VAL A 509 13.30 19.34 13.60
CA VAL A 509 13.90 18.45 12.60
C VAL A 509 13.70 19.08 11.23
N THR A 510 14.79 19.48 10.57
CA THR A 510 14.76 20.19 9.29
C THR A 510 15.93 19.83 8.37
N ASP A 511 15.71 19.84 7.06
CA ASP A 511 16.77 19.69 6.04
C ASP A 511 17.01 20.97 5.21
N GLY A 512 16.29 22.06 5.53
CA GLY A 512 16.30 23.29 4.74
C GLY A 512 16.33 24.57 5.57
N GLU A 513 16.80 25.64 4.91
CA GLU A 513 16.68 27.02 5.43
C GLU A 513 15.21 27.45 5.44
N PRO A 514 14.81 28.43 6.27
CA PRO A 514 13.44 28.94 6.25
C PRO A 514 13.18 29.68 4.93
N THR A 515 12.45 29.04 4.02
CA THR A 515 12.10 29.57 2.68
C THR A 515 10.72 30.19 2.62
N ALA A 516 9.93 30.03 3.69
CA ALA A 516 8.58 30.57 3.80
C ALA A 516 8.36 31.25 5.15
N HIS A 517 7.48 32.26 5.16
CA HIS A 517 6.95 32.86 6.37
C HIS A 517 5.47 33.22 6.20
N LEU A 518 4.76 33.40 7.30
CA LEU A 518 3.41 33.95 7.27
C LEU A 518 3.49 35.48 7.14
N ALA A 519 2.88 36.05 6.11
CA ALA A 519 2.71 37.49 5.99
C ALA A 519 1.67 38.02 7.00
N GLY A 520 1.60 39.34 7.17
CA GLY A 520 0.71 39.98 8.15
C GLY A 520 -0.79 39.74 7.92
N ASP A 521 -1.17 39.34 6.70
CA ASP A 521 -2.53 38.95 6.30
C ASP A 521 -2.83 37.45 6.52
N GLY A 522 -1.86 36.69 7.01
CA GLY A 522 -1.97 35.25 7.23
C GLY A 522 -1.65 34.39 6.00
N SER A 523 -1.27 34.99 4.87
CA SER A 523 -0.91 34.23 3.67
C SER A 523 0.55 33.72 3.74
N PRO A 524 0.84 32.51 3.24
CA PRO A 524 2.21 32.02 3.17
C PRO A 524 2.96 32.70 2.02
N ALA A 525 4.08 33.35 2.34
CA ALA A 525 5.00 33.93 1.36
C ALA A 525 6.23 33.01 1.21
N PHE A 526 6.40 32.42 0.02
CA PHE A 526 7.51 31.53 -0.31
C PHE A 526 8.53 32.22 -1.24
N GLN A 527 9.82 32.08 -0.92
CA GLN A 527 10.91 32.55 -1.78
C GLN A 527 12.17 31.67 -1.63
N TRP A 528 12.75 31.28 -2.77
CA TRP A 528 14.05 30.58 -2.83
C TRP A 528 15.04 31.37 -3.69
N PRO A 529 16.22 31.76 -3.17
CA PRO A 529 16.69 31.63 -1.79
C PRO A 529 15.86 32.43 -0.77
N PRO A 530 16.02 32.20 0.55
CA PRO A 530 15.30 32.93 1.60
C PRO A 530 15.45 34.45 1.49
N SER A 531 14.34 35.17 1.63
CA SER A 531 14.36 36.64 1.66
C SER A 531 14.80 37.16 3.03
N ALA A 532 15.38 38.37 3.06
CA ALA A 532 15.75 39.02 4.32
C ALA A 532 14.55 39.16 5.28
N GLN A 533 13.35 39.36 4.74
CA GLN A 533 12.09 39.41 5.49
C GLN A 533 11.76 38.05 6.14
N THR A 534 11.91 36.94 5.40
CA THR A 534 11.69 35.57 5.92
C THR A 534 12.63 35.25 7.07
N THR A 535 13.91 35.59 6.91
CA THR A 535 14.94 35.42 7.94
C THR A 535 14.62 36.26 9.18
N ALA A 536 14.29 37.54 8.99
CA ALA A 536 13.95 38.44 10.10
C ALA A 536 12.70 37.97 10.86
N ALA A 537 11.66 37.53 10.15
CA ALA A 537 10.43 37.02 10.76
C ALA A 537 10.68 35.74 11.57
N THR A 538 11.51 34.82 11.05
CA THR A 538 11.90 33.59 11.75
C THR A 538 12.71 33.91 13.01
N LEU A 539 13.72 34.78 12.92
CA LEU A 539 14.54 35.19 14.06
C LEU A 539 13.73 35.92 15.14
N ALA A 540 12.73 36.72 14.76
CA ALA A 540 11.84 37.36 15.71
C ALA A 540 10.99 36.35 16.50
N GLU A 541 10.62 35.22 15.89
CA GLU A 541 9.94 34.12 16.59
C GLU A 541 10.92 33.35 17.49
N VAL A 542 12.16 33.14 17.05
CA VAL A 542 13.21 32.56 17.91
C VAL A 542 13.40 33.39 19.18
N ASP A 543 13.46 34.73 19.08
CA ASP A 543 13.52 35.61 20.26
C ASP A 543 12.31 35.44 21.19
N ARG A 544 11.12 35.29 20.61
CA ARG A 544 9.90 35.02 21.35
C ARG A 544 9.98 33.71 22.11
N MET A 545 10.63 32.69 21.56
CA MET A 545 10.88 31.41 22.24
C MET A 545 11.94 31.55 23.34
N THR A 546 13.01 32.30 23.10
CA THR A 546 14.05 32.59 24.11
C THR A 546 13.46 33.29 25.34
N ARG A 547 12.55 34.26 25.13
CA ARG A 547 11.85 34.93 26.24
C ARG A 547 10.96 34.00 27.07
N ARG A 548 10.60 32.83 26.55
CA ARG A 548 9.84 31.79 27.25
C ARG A 548 10.73 30.75 27.94
N ASP A 549 12.05 31.00 28.00
CA ASP A 549 13.06 30.02 28.44
C ASP A 549 13.00 28.69 27.65
N ALA A 550 12.44 28.73 26.42
CA ALA A 550 12.31 27.57 25.57
C ALA A 550 13.58 27.39 24.74
N ARG A 551 14.50 26.57 25.25
CA ARG A 551 15.74 26.22 24.55
C ARG A 551 15.45 25.30 23.37
N LEU A 552 15.77 25.75 22.17
CA LEU A 552 15.58 25.02 20.92
C LEU A 552 16.68 23.95 20.77
N ARG A 553 16.31 22.78 20.24
CA ARG A 553 17.24 21.78 19.71
C ARG A 553 17.01 21.69 18.22
N ILE A 554 18.01 22.00 17.42
CA ILE A 554 17.90 21.92 15.96
C ILE A 554 18.64 20.70 15.47
N VAL A 555 17.92 19.78 14.86
CA VAL A 555 18.43 18.56 14.23
C VAL A 555 18.48 18.81 12.73
N LEU A 556 19.68 19.08 12.22
CA LEU A 556 19.94 19.37 10.82
C LEU A 556 20.22 18.08 10.06
N LEU A 557 19.41 17.79 9.04
CA LEU A 557 19.58 16.58 8.23
C LEU A 557 20.36 16.79 6.94
N ALA A 558 20.63 18.05 6.59
CA ALA A 558 21.35 18.43 5.39
C ALA A 558 22.76 18.93 5.72
N ASP A 559 23.75 18.46 4.97
CA ASP A 559 25.12 18.95 5.03
C ASP A 559 25.30 20.16 4.09
N ASP A 560 24.72 21.28 4.48
CA ASP A 560 24.89 22.58 3.80
C ASP A 560 25.57 23.59 4.74
N PRO A 561 26.77 24.11 4.39
CA PRO A 561 27.47 25.10 5.19
C PRO A 561 26.66 26.36 5.50
N ARG A 562 25.77 26.81 4.59
CA ARG A 562 24.94 28.00 4.79
C ARG A 562 23.86 27.74 5.83
N LEU A 563 23.17 26.61 5.70
CA LEU A 563 22.17 26.15 6.66
C LEU A 563 22.80 25.95 8.05
N ARG A 564 24.00 25.38 8.12
CA ARG A 564 24.72 25.20 9.39
C ARG A 564 25.00 26.54 10.07
N THR A 565 25.52 27.50 9.32
CA THR A 565 25.78 28.85 9.82
C THR A 565 24.51 29.50 10.36
N PHE A 566 23.39 29.39 9.62
CA PHE A 566 22.10 29.89 10.07
C PHE A 566 21.61 29.22 11.35
N ALA A 567 21.69 27.89 11.44
CA ALA A 567 21.26 27.15 12.61
C ALA A 567 22.12 27.45 13.84
N ASP A 568 23.45 27.58 13.66
CA ASP A 568 24.38 27.95 14.74
C ASP A 568 24.06 29.36 15.26
N ASP A 569 23.69 30.29 14.37
CA ASP A 569 23.25 31.63 14.74
C ASP A 569 21.94 31.61 15.54
N VAL A 570 20.97 30.78 15.12
CA VAL A 570 19.70 30.58 15.84
C VAL A 570 19.95 29.97 17.22
N ALA A 571 20.76 28.92 17.31
CA ALA A 571 21.06 28.23 18.56
C ALA A 571 21.80 29.16 19.54
N ARG A 572 22.80 29.91 19.06
CA ARG A 572 23.52 30.89 19.88
C ARG A 572 22.62 32.00 20.41
N ARG A 573 21.67 32.47 19.60
CA ARG A 573 20.71 33.51 19.98
C ARG A 573 19.69 33.03 21.03
N ASN A 574 19.32 31.75 20.96
CA ASN A 574 18.35 31.15 21.88
C ASN A 574 18.99 30.49 23.12
N GLY A 575 20.29 30.22 23.10
CA GLY A 575 20.95 29.39 24.12
C GLY A 575 20.62 27.89 23.96
N GLY A 576 20.28 27.49 22.73
CA GLY A 576 20.00 26.10 22.34
C GLY A 576 21.21 25.42 21.72
N ASP A 577 20.96 24.27 21.07
CA ASP A 577 22.01 23.45 20.47
C ASP A 577 21.63 23.00 19.05
N VAL A 578 22.63 22.86 18.19
CA VAL A 578 22.51 22.26 16.85
C VAL A 578 23.19 20.90 16.83
N VAL A 579 22.55 19.94 16.17
CA VAL A 579 23.08 18.59 15.98
C VAL A 579 22.83 18.11 14.57
N GLN A 580 23.81 17.41 14.01
CA GLN A 580 23.76 16.84 12.68
C GLN A 580 23.85 15.30 12.81
N PRO A 581 22.71 14.58 12.83
CA PRO A 581 22.71 13.14 12.81
C PRO A 581 23.15 12.59 11.45
N ASP A 582 23.76 11.41 11.47
CA ASP A 582 23.76 10.54 10.30
C ASP A 582 22.30 10.17 9.96
N SER A 583 21.95 10.13 8.68
CA SER A 583 20.58 9.90 8.20
C SER A 583 19.95 8.58 8.71
N THR A 584 20.78 7.59 9.03
CA THR A 584 20.40 6.30 9.63
C THR A 584 20.16 6.36 11.13
N MET A 585 20.68 7.40 11.82
CA MET A 585 20.72 7.52 13.29
C MET A 585 19.78 8.61 13.84
N LEU A 586 19.04 9.30 12.96
CA LEU A 586 18.14 10.39 13.32
C LEU A 586 17.24 10.05 14.53
N GLY A 587 16.59 8.89 14.49
CA GLY A 587 15.64 8.50 15.53
C GLY A 587 16.28 8.30 16.89
N ALA A 588 17.44 7.63 16.93
CA ALA A 588 18.13 7.33 18.18
C ALA A 588 18.61 8.61 18.85
N GLN A 589 19.13 9.54 18.06
CA GLN A 589 19.63 10.81 18.55
C GLN A 589 18.51 11.71 19.08
N VAL A 590 17.38 11.84 18.37
CA VAL A 590 16.24 12.64 18.85
C VAL A 590 15.67 12.08 20.16
N VAL A 591 15.55 10.76 20.28
CA VAL A 591 15.10 10.10 21.52
C VAL A 591 16.11 10.30 22.65
N HIS A 592 17.41 10.13 22.36
CA HIS A 592 18.47 10.37 23.32
C HIS A 592 18.46 11.81 23.83
N ASP A 593 18.33 12.78 22.93
CA ASP A 593 18.30 14.21 23.23
C ASP A 593 17.11 14.60 24.10
N PHE A 594 15.93 14.06 23.79
CA PHE A 594 14.75 14.21 24.63
C PHE A 594 15.00 13.70 26.05
N LEU A 595 15.53 12.48 26.19
CA LEU A 595 15.82 11.88 27.50
C LEU A 595 16.93 12.62 28.24
N ALA A 596 17.96 13.10 27.55
CA ALA A 596 19.06 13.86 28.12
C ALA A 596 18.55 15.19 28.70
N ARG A 597 17.70 15.92 27.97
CA ARG A 597 17.08 17.15 28.47
C ARG A 597 16.15 16.86 29.65
N ARG A 598 15.35 15.80 29.58
CA ARG A 598 14.50 15.36 30.70
C ARG A 598 15.31 15.03 31.96
N ARG A 599 16.50 14.42 31.82
CA ARG A 599 17.41 14.11 32.93
C ARG A 599 18.20 15.32 33.42
N GLY A 600 18.61 16.22 32.54
CA GLY A 600 19.29 17.47 32.89
C GLY A 600 18.42 18.36 33.77
N ILE A 601 17.11 18.39 33.50
CA ILE A 601 16.12 19.07 34.34
C ILE A 601 16.08 18.48 35.76
N ARG A 602 16.24 17.15 35.92
CA ARG A 602 16.26 16.49 37.24
C ARG A 602 17.52 16.75 38.08
N ARG A 603 18.62 17.23 37.46
CA ARG A 603 19.89 17.49 38.17
C ARG A 603 20.14 18.97 38.44
N GLY A 604 19.36 19.86 37.80
CA GLY A 604 19.47 21.31 37.94
C GLY A 604 18.50 21.94 38.93
N GLN A 605 17.77 21.12 39.70
CA GLN A 605 16.91 21.55 40.81
C GLN A 605 17.46 21.02 42.12
#